data_AF-A0A8S8XX18-F1
#
_entry.id   AF-A0A8S8XX18-F1
#
_cell.length_a   1.000
_cell.length_b   1.000
_cell.length_c   1.000
_cell.angle_alpha   90.00
_cell.angle_beta   90.00
_cell.angle_gamma   90.00
#
_symmetry.space_group_name_H-M   'P 1'
#
loop_
_entity.id
_entity.type
_entity.pdbx_description
1 polymer ?
#
loop_
_entity_poly.entity_id
_entity_poly.type
_entity_poly.pdbx_seq_one_letter_code
_entity_poly.pdbx_strand_id
1 'polypeptide(L)'
;MGRDPFAAVVTAFQHGELMLNLNLGPDWDGSWSSTRLGTRWYRDAVSFEDAGEGEIATFRIGAASIDHSVVEDGDCDAVDAGSASLSSLPTWPATHPFALEEALLAQALRAGEDGWPLWMGHQA
;
A
#
# COMPACT_ATOMS: atom_id res chain seq x y z
N MET A 1 -9.55 -16.97 -26.88
CA MET A 1 -10.47 -16.67 -25.77
C MET A 1 -9.58 -16.13 -24.65
N GLY A 2 -9.64 -14.83 -24.38
CA GLY A 2 -8.75 -14.19 -23.40
C GLY A 2 -9.03 -14.72 -22.00
N ARG A 3 -7.98 -15.05 -21.25
CA ARG A 3 -8.07 -15.50 -19.86
C ARG A 3 -8.69 -14.38 -19.02
N ASP A 4 -9.65 -14.70 -18.16
CA ASP A 4 -10.25 -13.72 -17.25
C ASP A 4 -9.15 -13.11 -16.35
N PRO A 5 -8.90 -11.80 -16.45
CA PRO A 5 -7.86 -11.15 -15.64
C PRO A 5 -8.14 -11.26 -14.15
N PHE A 6 -9.41 -11.25 -13.71
CA PHE A 6 -9.73 -11.30 -12.28
C PHE A 6 -9.49 -12.70 -11.69
N ALA A 7 -9.82 -13.76 -12.42
CA ALA A 7 -9.43 -15.13 -12.04
C ALA A 7 -7.91 -15.30 -11.87
N ALA A 8 -7.11 -14.60 -12.70
CA ALA A 8 -5.65 -14.60 -12.56
C ALA A 8 -5.17 -13.88 -11.28
N VAL A 9 -5.82 -12.77 -10.90
CA VAL A 9 -5.54 -12.09 -9.62
C VAL A 9 -5.90 -13.00 -8.44
N VAL A 10 -7.05 -13.67 -8.48
CA VAL A 10 -7.47 -14.64 -7.44
C VAL A 10 -6.44 -15.76 -7.31
N THR A 11 -5.97 -16.31 -8.43
CA THR A 11 -4.94 -17.37 -8.42
C THR A 11 -3.63 -16.87 -7.80
N ALA A 12 -3.16 -15.68 -8.17
CA ALA A 12 -1.95 -15.08 -7.59
C ALA A 12 -2.08 -14.90 -6.07
N PHE A 13 -3.25 -14.46 -5.60
CA PHE A 13 -3.55 -14.35 -4.16
C PHE A 13 -3.53 -15.73 -3.47
N GLN A 14 -4.17 -16.75 -4.06
CA GLN A 14 -4.19 -18.11 -3.53
C GLN A 14 -2.79 -18.74 -3.44
N HIS A 15 -1.88 -18.38 -4.35
CA HIS A 15 -0.51 -18.86 -4.38
C HIS A 15 0.46 -18.03 -3.52
N GLY A 16 0.00 -16.94 -2.90
CA GLY A 16 0.85 -16.06 -2.08
C GLY A 16 1.76 -15.13 -2.87
N GLU A 17 1.51 -14.97 -4.17
CA GLU A 17 2.23 -14.03 -5.05
C GLU A 17 1.68 -12.59 -4.89
N LEU A 18 0.45 -12.47 -4.40
CA LEU A 18 -0.22 -11.24 -4.04
C LEU A 18 -0.66 -11.29 -2.57
N MET A 19 -0.50 -10.19 -1.84
CA MET A 19 -1.05 -9.99 -0.49
C MET A 19 -2.10 -8.87 -0.50
N LEU A 20 -3.08 -8.96 0.40
CA LEU A 20 -4.04 -7.90 0.65
C LEU A 20 -3.64 -7.15 1.92
N ASN A 21 -3.32 -5.86 1.78
CA ASN A 21 -3.06 -4.96 2.88
C ASN A 21 -4.31 -4.12 3.18
N LEU A 22 -4.65 -3.97 4.47
CA LEU A 22 -5.81 -3.21 4.90
C LEU A 22 -5.39 -2.10 5.87
N ASN A 23 -5.87 -0.88 5.64
CA ASN A 23 -5.68 0.24 6.55
C ASN A 23 -7.05 0.85 6.91
N LEU A 24 -7.30 0.99 8.21
CA LEU A 24 -8.52 1.62 8.73
C LEU A 24 -8.13 2.76 9.68
N GLY A 25 -8.60 3.97 9.36
CA GLY A 25 -8.44 5.13 10.22
C GLY A 25 -9.44 5.14 11.38
N PRO A 26 -9.15 5.89 12.47
CA PRO A 26 -10.10 6.07 13.57
C PRO A 26 -11.39 6.79 13.14
N ASP A 27 -11.32 7.62 12.11
CA ASP A 27 -12.43 8.40 11.58
C ASP A 27 -13.12 7.72 10.38
N TRP A 28 -13.00 6.39 10.28
CA TRP A 28 -13.57 5.62 9.17
C TRP A 28 -15.08 5.80 9.06
N ASP A 29 -15.56 6.23 7.89
CA ASP A 29 -16.96 6.54 7.62
C ASP A 29 -17.81 5.35 7.15
N GLY A 30 -17.20 4.16 7.05
CA GLY A 30 -17.82 2.94 6.53
C GLY A 30 -17.58 2.67 5.05
N SER A 31 -16.98 3.60 4.31
CA SER A 31 -16.63 3.44 2.90
C SER A 31 -15.31 2.69 2.69
N TRP A 32 -15.17 2.03 1.55
CA TRP A 32 -13.97 1.29 1.19
C TRP A 32 -13.35 1.87 -0.08
N SER A 33 -12.05 1.66 -0.27
CA SER A 33 -11.35 2.06 -1.49
C SER A 33 -10.27 1.06 -1.85
N SER A 34 -10.34 0.55 -3.08
CA SER A 34 -9.26 -0.17 -3.74
C SER A 34 -8.13 0.82 -4.00
N THR A 35 -6.94 0.51 -3.52
CA THR A 35 -5.81 1.44 -3.44
C THR A 35 -4.50 0.78 -3.84
N ARG A 36 -3.50 1.60 -4.12
CA ARG A 36 -2.09 1.25 -4.26
C ARG A 36 -1.27 1.97 -3.21
N LEU A 37 0.01 1.63 -3.12
CA LEU A 37 0.94 2.33 -2.22
C LEU A 37 0.99 3.82 -2.56
N GLY A 38 0.59 4.65 -1.61
CA GLY A 38 0.80 6.08 -1.63
C GLY A 38 2.20 6.44 -1.13
N THR A 39 2.41 7.69 -0.71
CA THR A 39 3.76 8.15 -0.34
C THR A 39 3.76 9.08 0.86
N ARG A 40 4.51 8.70 1.90
CA ARG A 40 4.82 9.56 3.05
C ARG A 40 6.32 9.78 3.15
N TRP A 41 6.76 11.03 3.08
CA TRP A 41 8.16 11.40 3.17
C TRP A 41 8.49 11.88 4.58
N TYR A 42 9.33 11.12 5.30
CA TYR A 42 9.81 11.49 6.62
C TYR A 42 11.02 12.42 6.46
N ARG A 43 10.84 13.71 6.78
CA ARG A 43 11.90 14.73 6.71
C ARG A 43 12.62 14.87 8.04
N ASP A 44 13.92 15.16 7.94
CA ASP A 44 14.83 15.38 9.07
C ASP A 44 14.66 14.32 10.17
N ALA A 45 14.55 13.07 9.73
CA ALA A 45 14.20 11.95 10.60
C ALA A 45 15.32 11.54 11.56
N VAL A 46 16.48 12.20 11.52
CA VAL A 46 17.64 11.91 12.35
C VAL A 46 18.01 13.17 13.11
N SER A 47 17.96 13.09 14.44
CA SER A 47 18.46 14.11 15.35
C SER A 47 19.59 13.54 16.18
N PHE A 48 20.61 14.34 16.44
CA PHE A 48 21.75 14.00 17.27
C PHE A 48 21.63 14.75 18.59
N GLU A 49 21.80 14.04 19.69
CA GLU A 49 21.97 14.66 21.00
C GLU A 49 23.45 14.99 21.21
N ASP A 50 23.74 16.15 21.82
CA ASP A 50 25.12 16.52 22.14
C ASP A 50 25.71 15.50 23.11
N ALA A 51 26.87 14.93 22.75
CA ALA A 51 27.64 14.03 23.59
C ALA A 51 28.99 14.67 23.92
N GLY A 52 29.36 14.67 25.19
CA GLY A 52 30.65 15.16 25.66
C GLY A 52 31.82 14.31 25.17
N GLU A 53 33.04 14.81 25.36
CA GLU A 53 34.26 14.10 24.96
C GLU A 53 34.39 12.77 25.73
N GLY A 54 34.32 11.65 25.00
CA GLY A 54 34.36 10.29 25.57
C GLY A 54 32.98 9.68 25.89
N GLU A 55 31.88 10.38 25.61
CA GLU A 55 30.52 9.86 25.76
C GLU A 55 30.01 9.16 24.49
N ILE A 56 29.00 8.29 24.65
CA ILE A 56 28.35 7.61 23.52
C ILE A 56 27.33 8.56 22.91
N ALA A 57 27.54 8.92 21.64
CA ALA A 57 26.59 9.70 20.87
C ALA A 57 25.27 8.92 20.68
N THR A 58 24.16 9.53 21.09
CA THR A 58 22.81 9.01 20.81
C THR A 58 22.24 9.77 19.63
N PHE A 59 21.74 9.03 18.65
CA PHE A 59 20.91 9.59 17.59
C PHE A 59 19.50 9.01 17.70
N ARG A 60 18.51 9.89 17.54
CA ARG A 60 17.11 9.51 17.56
C ARG A 60 16.58 9.52 16.14
N ILE A 61 15.95 8.40 15.78
CA ILE A 61 15.15 8.31 14.56
C ILE A 61 13.72 8.75 14.90
N GLY A 62 13.29 9.87 14.35
CA GLY A 62 11.94 10.40 14.47
C GLY A 62 11.77 11.55 13.49
N ALA A 63 10.74 11.51 12.66
CA ALA A 63 10.48 12.58 11.69
C ALA A 63 10.22 13.91 12.41
N ALA A 64 10.92 14.96 11.97
CA ALA A 64 10.56 16.33 12.33
C ALA A 64 9.27 16.75 11.62
N SER A 65 9.07 16.28 10.38
CA SER A 65 7.82 16.41 9.65
C SER A 65 7.57 15.22 8.72
N ILE A 66 6.31 15.03 8.36
CA ILE A 66 5.89 14.07 7.34
C ILE A 66 5.28 14.88 6.20
N ASP A 67 5.93 14.88 5.04
CA ASP A 67 5.35 15.48 3.84
C ASP A 67 4.53 14.42 3.10
N HIS A 68 3.33 14.81 2.69
CA HIS A 68 2.43 13.98 1.92
C HIS A 68 2.44 14.40 0.45
N SER A 69 2.63 13.46 -0.46
CA SER A 69 2.45 13.68 -1.90
C SER A 69 1.22 12.91 -2.33
N VAL A 70 0.25 13.60 -2.92
CA VAL A 70 -0.99 12.98 -3.40
C VAL A 70 -0.64 11.94 -4.47
N VAL A 71 -1.09 10.72 -4.26
CA VAL A 71 -0.99 9.63 -5.23
C VAL A 71 -2.40 9.22 -5.61
N GLU A 72 -2.71 9.24 -6.91
CA GLU A 72 -3.99 8.71 -7.39
C GLU A 72 -4.19 7.28 -6.89
N ASP A 73 -5.34 7.00 -6.29
CA ASP A 73 -5.65 5.74 -5.60
C ASP A 73 -4.66 5.37 -4.47
N GLY A 74 -4.03 6.36 -3.83
CA GLY A 74 -3.10 6.15 -2.72
C GLY A 74 -3.79 5.68 -1.43
N ASP A 75 -3.20 4.69 -0.76
CA ASP A 75 -3.68 4.17 0.52
C ASP A 75 -3.75 5.24 1.62
N CYS A 76 -2.73 6.11 1.70
CA CYS A 76 -2.67 7.23 2.63
C CYS A 76 -3.76 8.27 2.35
N ASP A 77 -3.97 8.64 1.08
CA ASP A 77 -4.99 9.60 0.67
C ASP A 77 -6.41 9.08 0.99
N ALA A 78 -6.67 7.79 0.77
CA ALA A 78 -7.96 7.17 1.10
C ALA A 78 -8.26 7.21 2.61
N VAL A 79 -7.27 6.88 3.45
CA VAL A 79 -7.40 6.92 4.91
C VAL A 79 -7.58 8.35 5.41
N ASP A 80 -6.82 9.31 4.87
CA ASP A 80 -6.93 10.72 5.25
C ASP A 80 -8.30 11.31 4.84
N ALA A 81 -8.95 10.75 3.81
CA ALA A 81 -10.31 11.09 3.38
C ALA A 81 -11.42 10.40 4.20
N GLY A 82 -11.09 9.54 5.16
CA GLY A 82 -12.05 8.82 6.01
C GLY A 82 -12.50 7.46 5.46
N SER A 83 -11.94 7.00 4.34
CA SER A 83 -12.23 5.67 3.76
C SER A 83 -11.25 4.61 4.29
N ALA A 84 -11.69 3.34 4.33
CA ALA A 84 -10.80 2.21 4.57
C ALA A 84 -10.08 1.81 3.26
N SER A 85 -8.76 1.62 3.34
CA SER A 85 -7.94 1.26 2.19
C SER A 85 -7.75 -0.27 2.08
N LEU A 86 -7.91 -0.79 0.87
CA LEU A 86 -7.63 -2.16 0.46
C LEU A 86 -6.58 -2.13 -0.65
N SER A 87 -5.35 -2.59 -0.37
CA SER A 87 -4.27 -2.62 -1.36
C SER A 87 -3.84 -4.03 -1.72
N SER A 88 -3.91 -4.35 -3.01
CA SER A 88 -3.36 -5.58 -3.57
C SER A 88 -1.88 -5.38 -3.90
N LEU A 89 -1.00 -5.93 -3.07
CA LEU A 89 0.45 -5.73 -3.17
C LEU A 89 1.15 -7.00 -3.65
N PRO A 90 2.12 -6.91 -4.58
CA PRO A 90 2.94 -8.06 -4.94
C PRO A 90 3.84 -8.45 -3.76
N THR A 91 4.00 -9.75 -3.53
CA THR A 91 4.92 -10.28 -2.50
C THR A 91 6.39 -10.10 -2.92
N TRP A 92 6.66 -10.09 -4.23
CA TRP A 92 7.99 -9.95 -4.79
C TRP A 92 8.24 -8.52 -5.32
N PRO A 93 9.46 -7.97 -5.15
CA PRO A 93 9.84 -6.72 -5.79
C PRO A 93 9.74 -6.79 -7.31
N ALA A 94 9.43 -5.67 -7.97
CA ALA A 94 9.21 -5.60 -9.42
C ALA A 94 10.36 -6.16 -10.29
N THR A 95 11.59 -6.17 -9.79
CA THR A 95 12.77 -6.70 -10.51
C THR A 95 13.01 -8.20 -10.27
N HIS A 96 12.21 -8.85 -9.44
CA HIS A 96 12.37 -10.27 -9.12
C HIS A 96 11.80 -11.16 -10.24
N PRO A 97 12.39 -12.35 -10.53
CA PRO A 97 11.86 -13.26 -11.55
C PRO A 97 10.41 -13.73 -11.33
N PHE A 98 9.91 -13.66 -10.10
CA PHE A 98 8.52 -13.99 -9.73
C PHE A 98 7.66 -12.74 -9.47
N ALA A 99 8.11 -11.57 -9.91
CA ALA A 99 7.30 -10.37 -9.84
C ALA A 99 6.02 -10.55 -10.66
N LEU A 100 4.89 -10.14 -10.09
CA LEU A 100 3.64 -10.06 -10.85
C LEU A 100 3.76 -9.00 -11.93
N GLU A 101 3.16 -9.27 -13.09
CA GLU A 101 3.11 -8.31 -14.18
C GLU A 101 2.34 -7.06 -13.77
N GLU A 102 2.83 -5.88 -14.16
CA GLU A 102 2.17 -4.60 -13.88
C GLU A 102 0.74 -4.55 -14.42
N ALA A 103 0.50 -5.17 -15.58
CA ALA A 103 -0.84 -5.29 -16.14
C ALA A 103 -1.80 -6.07 -15.23
N LEU A 104 -1.33 -7.10 -14.52
CA LEU A 104 -2.14 -7.85 -13.56
C LEU A 104 -2.41 -7.04 -12.29
N LEU A 105 -1.41 -6.31 -11.80
CA LEU A 105 -1.57 -5.39 -10.66
C LEU A 105 -2.57 -4.26 -10.98
N ALA A 106 -2.55 -3.73 -12.21
CA ALA A 106 -3.53 -2.76 -12.67
C ALA A 106 -4.96 -3.34 -12.66
N GLN A 107 -5.13 -4.63 -12.97
CA GLN A 107 -6.45 -5.29 -12.83
C GLN A 107 -6.83 -5.47 -11.36
N ALA A 108 -5.87 -5.78 -10.48
CA ALA A 108 -6.11 -5.91 -9.04
C ALA A 108 -6.56 -4.59 -8.38
N LEU A 109 -6.14 -3.45 -8.93
CA LEU A 109 -6.51 -2.11 -8.46
C LEU A 109 -7.94 -1.71 -8.83
N ARG A 110 -8.55 -2.31 -9.86
CA ARG A 110 -9.86 -1.87 -10.35
C ARG A 110 -10.94 -2.06 -9.28
N ALA A 111 -11.67 -0.99 -8.98
CA ALA A 111 -12.72 -0.97 -7.98
C ALA A 111 -14.12 -1.18 -8.57
N GLY A 112 -15.03 -1.75 -7.77
CA GLY A 112 -16.47 -1.70 -7.97
C GLY A 112 -17.07 -0.38 -7.47
N GLU A 113 -18.38 -0.22 -7.64
CA GLU A 113 -19.12 0.97 -7.16
C GLU A 113 -19.11 1.10 -5.63
N ASP A 114 -18.88 0.00 -4.92
CA ASP A 114 -18.74 -0.07 -3.46
C ASP A 114 -17.30 0.19 -2.97
N GLY A 115 -16.38 0.47 -3.90
CA GLY A 115 -14.97 0.71 -3.61
C GLY A 115 -14.15 -0.56 -3.38
N TRP A 116 -14.75 -1.75 -3.42
CA TRP A 116 -14.02 -3.00 -3.26
C TRP A 116 -13.25 -3.37 -4.54
N PRO A 117 -12.05 -4.00 -4.43
CA PRO A 117 -11.36 -4.55 -5.59
C PRO A 117 -12.22 -5.59 -6.31
N LEU A 118 -12.45 -5.39 -7.61
CA LEU A 118 -13.38 -6.20 -8.42
C LEU A 118 -13.06 -7.70 -8.40
N TRP A 119 -11.77 -8.05 -8.26
CA TRP A 119 -11.33 -9.44 -8.22
C TRP A 119 -11.87 -10.22 -7.03
N MET A 120 -12.24 -9.58 -5.92
CA MET A 120 -12.78 -10.27 -4.73
C MET A 120 -14.17 -10.86 -4.97
N GLY A 121 -14.92 -10.36 -5.95
CA GLY A 121 -16.20 -10.93 -6.36
C GLY A 121 -16.08 -12.16 -7.27
N HIS A 122 -14.86 -12.56 -7.65
CA HIS A 122 -14.62 -13.63 -8.61
C HIS A 122 -14.16 -14.92 -7.93
N GLN A 123 -14.51 -16.06 -8.53
CA GLN A 123 -13.96 -17.36 -8.17
C GLN A 123 -12.88 -17.75 -9.19
N ALA A 124 -11.86 -18.48 -8.73
CA ALA A 124 -10.80 -19.03 -9.59
C ALA A 124 -11.31 -20.14 -10.51
#